data_AF-A0A183HL62-F1
#
_entry.id   AF-A0A183HL62-F1
#
_cell.length_a   1.000
_cell.length_b   1.000
_cell.length_c   1.000
_cell.angle_alpha   90.00
_cell.angle_beta   90.00
_cell.angle_gamma   90.00
#
_symmetry.space_group_name_H-M   'P 1'
#
loop_
_entity.id
_entity.type
_entity.pdbx_description
1 polymer ?
#
loop_
_entity_poly.entity_id
_entity_poly.type
_entity_poly.pdbx_seq_one_letter_code
_entity_poly.pdbx_strand_id
1 'polypeptide(L)' 'MKPPEQSTSDPIFYSHHAFVDFIWELWRQDVQPAWIRETAYAPDIPACADPQHFSYSLMRPFFTLYNRDEHSSMEEPA' A
#
# COMPACT_ATOMS: atom_id res chain seq x y z
N MET A 1 16.32 8.28 15.99
CA MET A 1 15.51 7.25 15.30
C MET A 1 16.48 6.21 14.75
N LYS A 2 16.13 4.91 14.77
CA LYS A 2 16.94 3.90 14.05
C LYS A 2 16.89 4.19 12.54
N PRO A 3 17.92 3.86 11.75
CA PRO A 3 17.90 4.04 10.31
C PRO A 3 16.76 3.24 9.67
N PRO A 4 16.00 3.81 8.72
CA PRO A 4 14.88 3.11 8.08
C PRO A 4 15.35 1.90 7.27
N GLU A 5 16.54 1.96 6.65
CA GLU A 5 17.12 0.83 5.91
C GLU A 5 17.34 -0.46 6.73
N GLN A 6 17.33 -0.40 8.06
CA GLN A 6 17.55 -1.56 8.93
C GLN A 6 16.29 -1.97 9.72
N SER A 7 15.16 -1.31 9.51
CA SER A 7 13.95 -1.55 10.31
C SER A 7 13.43 -2.99 10.17
N THR A 8 13.52 -3.57 8.97
CA THR A 8 13.09 -4.93 8.63
C THR A 8 13.90 -6.04 9.31
N SER A 9 15.07 -5.70 9.88
CA SER A 9 15.92 -6.65 10.60
C SER A 9 15.39 -6.95 12.01
N ASP A 10 14.49 -6.11 12.54
CA ASP A 10 13.80 -6.33 13.82
C ASP A 10 12.46 -7.06 13.56
N PRO A 11 12.20 -8.25 14.15
CA PRO A 11 10.98 -9.00 13.87
C PRO A 11 9.69 -8.25 14.24
N ILE A 12 9.77 -7.26 15.14
CA ILE A 12 8.62 -6.41 15.49
C ILE A 12 8.11 -5.62 14.28
N PHE A 13 8.96 -5.35 13.28
CA PHE A 13 8.59 -4.65 12.06
C PHE A 13 7.36 -5.24 11.38
N TYR A 14 7.32 -6.57 11.23
CA TYR A 14 6.22 -7.25 10.54
C TYR A 14 4.91 -7.16 11.30
N SER A 15 4.91 -7.37 12.63
CA SER A 15 3.70 -7.23 13.44
C SER A 15 3.22 -5.78 13.49
N HIS A 16 4.13 -4.82 13.51
CA HIS A 16 3.79 -3.40 13.47
C HIS A 16 3.15 -3.00 12.14
N HIS A 17 3.73 -3.41 11.01
CA HIS A 17 3.18 -3.10 9.68
C HIS A 17 1.87 -3.85 9.42
N ALA A 18 1.73 -5.11 9.85
CA ALA A 18 0.43 -5.80 9.79
C ALA A 18 -0.68 -5.07 10.56
N PHE A 19 -0.34 -4.42 11.69
CA PHE A 19 -1.30 -3.59 12.41
C PHE A 19 -1.64 -2.28 11.67
N VAL A 20 -0.67 -1.66 11.00
CA VAL A 20 -0.92 -0.49 10.14
C VAL A 20 -1.82 -0.86 8.95
N ASP A 21 -1.55 -2.00 8.30
CA ASP A 21 -2.36 -2.52 7.19
C ASP A 21 -3.78 -2.83 7.68
N PHE A 22 -3.93 -3.38 8.88
CA PHE A 22 -5.23 -3.62 9.49
C PHE A 22 -6.02 -2.32 9.74
N ILE A 23 -5.39 -1.27 10.27
CA ILE A 23 -6.04 0.04 10.43
C ILE A 23 -6.50 0.58 9.08
N TRP A 24 -5.66 0.46 8.05
CA TRP A 24 -5.99 0.94 6.72
C TRP A 24 -7.16 0.15 6.11
N GLU A 25 -7.20 -1.16 6.28
CA GLU A 25 -8.32 -2.00 5.83
C GLU A 25 -9.62 -1.63 6.55
N LEU A 26 -9.59 -1.39 7.88
CA LEU A 26 -10.77 -0.92 8.61
C LEU A 26 -11.30 0.41 8.05
N TRP A 27 -10.42 1.37 7.76
CA TRP A 27 -10.81 2.63 7.13
C TRP A 27 -11.38 2.40 5.73
N ARG A 28 -10.74 1.55 4.93
CA ARG A 28 -11.18 1.22 3.57
C ARG A 28 -12.57 0.61 3.57
N GLN A 29 -12.85 -0.27 4.53
CA GLN A 29 -14.17 -0.90 4.68
C GLN A 29 -15.27 0.10 5.06
N ASP A 30 -14.96 1.07 5.91
CA ASP A 30 -15.91 2.08 6.39
C ASP A 30 -16.19 3.17 5.33
N VAL A 31 -15.17 3.57 4.55
CA VAL A 31 -15.24 4.73 3.66
C VAL A 31 -15.46 4.37 2.19
N GLN A 32 -14.93 3.23 1.71
CA GLN A 32 -14.99 2.86 0.30
C GLN A 32 -16.01 1.74 0.03
N PRO A 33 -17.01 1.96 -0.84
CA PRO A 33 -17.92 0.89 -1.27
C PRO A 33 -17.15 -0.15 -2.09
N ALA A 34 -17.57 -1.42 -2.02
CA ALA A 34 -16.83 -2.56 -2.59
C ALA A 34 -16.39 -2.34 -4.05
N TRP A 35 -17.27 -1.77 -4.89
CA TRP A 35 -17.03 -1.58 -6.32
C TRP A 35 -15.95 -0.54 -6.68
N ILE A 36 -15.51 0.33 -5.75
CA ILE A 36 -14.44 1.31 -6.02
C ILE A 36 -13.10 0.90 -5.42
N ARG A 37 -13.04 -0.11 -4.54
CA ARG A 37 -11.84 -0.43 -3.74
C ARG A 37 -10.60 -0.71 -4.58
N GLU A 38 -10.78 -1.40 -5.71
CA GLU A 38 -9.69 -1.75 -6.62
C GLU A 38 -9.26 -0.61 -7.57
N THR A 39 -10.06 0.46 -7.66
CA THR A 39 -9.83 1.56 -8.63
C THR A 39 -9.56 2.90 -7.96
N ALA A 40 -9.84 3.02 -6.66
CA ALA A 40 -9.60 4.21 -5.88
C ALA A 40 -8.11 4.36 -5.53
N TYR A 41 -7.38 5.11 -6.36
CA TYR A 41 -6.01 5.56 -6.08
C TYR A 41 -5.96 7.10 -6.03
N ALA A 42 -4.98 7.66 -5.33
CA ALA A 42 -4.79 9.11 -5.30
C ALA A 42 -4.46 9.66 -6.71
N PRO A 43 -4.90 10.88 -7.07
CA PRO A 43 -4.54 11.47 -8.35
C PRO A 43 -3.03 11.71 -8.45
N ASP A 44 -2.46 11.43 -9.62
CA ASP A 44 -1.04 11.62 -9.90
C ASP A 44 -0.75 13.13 -10.06
N ILE A 45 -0.23 13.76 -9.00
CA ILE A 45 0.09 15.19 -8.97
C ILE A 45 1.60 15.36 -8.76
N PRO A 46 2.40 15.61 -9.83
CA PRO A 46 3.86 15.75 -9.74
C PRO A 46 4.35 16.91 -8.86
N ALA A 47 3.49 17.88 -8.57
CA ALA A 47 3.79 18.96 -7.64
C ALA A 47 3.69 18.54 -6.15
N CYS A 48 3.01 17.42 -5.85
CA CYS A 48 2.67 16.98 -4.49
C CYS A 48 3.36 15.68 -4.07
N ALA A 49 3.69 14.81 -5.03
CA ALA A 49 4.30 13.51 -4.75
C ALA A 49 5.34 13.15 -5.82
N ASP A 50 6.33 12.37 -5.40
CA ASP A 50 7.30 11.78 -6.31
C ASP A 50 6.60 10.81 -7.28
N PRO A 51 6.92 10.81 -8.60
CA PRO A 51 6.31 9.91 -9.57
C PRO A 51 6.42 8.42 -9.24
N GLN A 52 7.36 8.01 -8.39
CA GLN A 52 7.47 6.63 -7.92
C GLN A 52 6.27 6.19 -7.07
N HIS A 53 5.47 7.12 -6.52
CA HIS A 53 4.23 6.83 -5.79
C HIS A 53 2.98 6.89 -6.67
N PHE A 54 3.11 7.06 -7.97
CA PHE A 54 1.95 7.10 -8.86
C PHE A 54 1.37 5.71 -9.09
N SER A 55 0.08 5.64 -9.41
CA SER A 55 -0.68 4.38 -9.55
C SER A 55 -0.04 3.39 -10.53
N TYR A 56 0.59 3.92 -11.59
CA TYR A 56 1.21 3.18 -12.69
C TYR A 56 2.70 2.91 -12.49
N SER A 57 3.29 3.34 -11.37
CA SER A 57 4.69 3.05 -11.05
C SER A 57 4.85 1.65 -10.46
N LEU A 58 5.97 1.01 -10.75
CA LEU A 58 6.31 -0.31 -10.19
C LEU A 58 6.68 -0.20 -8.71
N MET A 59 6.18 -1.12 -7.89
CA MET A 59 6.47 -1.21 -6.46
C MET A 59 7.85 -1.83 -6.25
N ARG A 60 8.93 -1.06 -6.44
CA ARG A 60 10.30 -1.59 -6.34
C ARG A 60 10.58 -2.21 -4.96
N PRO A 61 11.27 -3.37 -4.88
CA PRO A 61 11.88 -4.15 -5.97
C PRO A 61 10.95 -5.19 -6.64
N PHE A 62 9.64 -5.16 -6.38
CA PHE A 62 8.67 -6.06 -7.01
C PHE A 62 8.35 -5.57 -8.43
N PHE A 63 9.04 -6.14 -9.42
CA PHE A 63 8.91 -5.70 -10.83
C PHE A 63 7.68 -6.26 -11.56
N THR A 64 6.84 -7.03 -10.87
CA THR A 64 5.59 -7.59 -11.41
C THR A 64 4.34 -6.89 -10.86
N LEU A 65 4.49 -5.95 -9.92
CA LEU A 65 3.39 -5.27 -9.24
C LEU A 65 3.50 -3.76 -9.46
N TYR A 66 2.39 -3.14 -9.84
CA TYR A 66 2.19 -1.70 -9.82
C TYR A 66 1.68 -1.27 -8.45
N ASN A 67 1.90 -0.01 -8.08
CA ASN A 67 1.39 0.54 -6.82
C ASN A 67 -0.13 0.36 -6.69
N ARG A 68 -0.89 0.52 -7.77
CA ARG A 68 -2.35 0.26 -7.70
C ARG A 68 -2.73 -1.19 -7.34
N ASP A 69 -1.87 -2.16 -7.67
CA ASP A 69 -2.19 -3.58 -7.52
C ASP A 69 -2.25 -4.02 -6.04
N GLU A 70 -1.65 -3.23 -5.13
CA GLU A 70 -1.76 -3.41 -3.68
C GLU A 70 -3.22 -3.40 -3.19
N HIS A 71 -4.12 -2.77 -3.96
CA HIS A 71 -5.54 -2.68 -3.63
C HIS A 71 -6.30 -3.99 -3.96
N SER A 72 -5.90 -4.69 -5.02
CA SER A 72 -6.60 -5.89 -5.53
C SER A 72 -6.15 -7.19 -4.87
N SER A 73 -4.93 -7.26 -4.32
CA SER A 73 -4.37 -8.51 -3.75
C SER A 73 -4.97 -8.97 -2.42
N MET A 74 -5.86 -8.20 -1.80
CA MET A 74 -6.52 -8.56 -0.53
C MET A 74 -7.80 -9.38 -0.72
N GLU A 75 -8.18 -9.68 -1.97
CA GLU A 75 -9.41 -10.37 -2.34
C GLU A 75 -9.15 -11.72 -3.04
N GLU A 76 -8.09 -12.44 -2.66
CA GLU A 76 -7.99 -13.88 -2.97
C GLU A 76 -9.00 -14.64 -2.08
N PRO A 77 -9.98 -15.37 -2.67
CA PRO A 77 -10.95 -16.13 -1.89
C PRO A 77 -10.26 -17.33 -1.25
N ALA A 78 -10.34 -17.42 0.07
CA ALA A 78 -10.01 -18.62 0.83
C ALA A 78 -10.99 -19.78 0.56
#